data_AF-A0A4Q3WB90-F1
#
_entry.id   AF-A0A4Q3WB90-F1
#
_cell.length_a   1.000
_cell.length_b   1.000
_cell.length_c   1.000
_cell.angle_alpha   90.00
_cell.angle_beta   90.00
_cell.angle_gamma   90.00
#
_symmetry.space_group_name_H-M   'P 1'
#
loop_
_entity.id
_entity.type
_entity.pdbx_description
1 polymer ?
#
loop_
_entity_poly.entity_id
_entity_poly.type
_entity_poly.pdbx_seq_one_letter_code
_entity_poly.pdbx_strand_id
1 'polypeptide(L)'
;VTVALSNLKPGSHQLTHYRMDKDHSNSFGVWKAMGSPQDVTGDDYKKLEASGQLAVLETGTADATSGSVTLSTHLPRQGVSLIRIDY
;
A
#
# COMPACT_ATOMS: atom_id res chain seq x y z
N VAL A 1 -9.99 -8.51 -4.67
CA VAL A 1 -9.53 -8.22 -6.05
C VAL A 1 -8.45 -9.22 -6.39
N THR A 2 -8.46 -9.73 -7.62
CA THR A 2 -7.45 -10.66 -8.12
C THR A 2 -6.76 -10.03 -9.33
N VAL A 3 -5.43 -10.09 -9.35
CA VAL A 3 -4.59 -9.58 -10.43
C VAL A 3 -3.80 -10.75 -10.98
N ALA A 4 -3.99 -11.06 -12.26
CA ALA A 4 -3.20 -12.05 -12.97
C ALA A 4 -2.17 -11.34 -13.84
N LEU A 5 -0.91 -11.73 -13.70
CA LEU A 5 0.21 -11.24 -14.49
C LEU A 5 0.79 -12.41 -15.28
N SER A 6 1.08 -12.18 -16.55
CA SER A 6 1.65 -13.15 -17.48
C SER A 6 2.90 -12.58 -18.15
N ASN A 7 3.69 -13.44 -18.78
CA ASN A 7 4.95 -13.11 -19.45
C ASN A 7 6.06 -12.62 -18.50
N LEU A 8 6.06 -13.11 -17.26
CA LEU A 8 7.16 -12.92 -16.32
C LEU A 8 8.25 -13.97 -16.56
N LYS A 9 9.49 -13.63 -16.22
CA LYS A 9 10.57 -14.63 -16.13
C LYS A 9 10.18 -15.67 -15.06
N PRO A 10 10.27 -16.99 -15.32
CA PRO A 10 10.00 -18.00 -14.29
C PRO A 10 10.96 -17.83 -13.09
N GLY A 11 10.43 -17.96 -11.87
CA GLY A 11 11.21 -17.81 -10.65
C GLY A 11 10.48 -17.02 -9.56
N SER A 12 11.21 -16.73 -8.48
CA SER A 12 10.71 -15.96 -7.33
C SER A 12 11.12 -14.49 -7.46
N HIS A 13 10.13 -13.59 -7.45
CA HIS A 13 10.33 -12.15 -7.60
C HIS A 13 9.98 -11.41 -6.32
N GLN A 14 10.69 -10.33 -6.00
CA GLN A 14 10.36 -9.54 -4.81
C GLN A 14 9.04 -8.81 -5.01
N LEU A 15 8.14 -8.95 -4.05
CA LEU A 15 6.84 -8.31 -4.01
C LEU A 15 6.82 -7.27 -2.89
N THR A 16 6.41 -6.05 -3.22
CA THR A 16 6.01 -5.04 -2.22
C THR A 16 4.62 -4.52 -2.57
N HIS A 17 3.70 -4.62 -1.62
CA HIS A 17 2.34 -4.10 -1.76
C HIS A 17 2.18 -2.86 -0.90
N TYR A 18 1.84 -1.74 -1.53
CA TYR A 18 1.50 -0.48 -0.88
C TYR A 18 0.00 -0.21 -0.92
N ARG A 19 -0.50 0.53 0.07
CA ARG A 19 -1.93 0.84 0.19
C ARG A 19 -2.18 2.28 0.60
N MET A 20 -3.09 2.93 -0.13
CA MET A 20 -3.81 4.12 0.34
C MET A 20 -5.28 3.74 0.54
N ASP A 21 -5.79 3.85 1.77
CA ASP A 21 -7.21 3.64 2.08
C ASP A 21 -7.60 4.37 3.38
N LYS A 22 -8.71 3.98 4.01
CA LYS A 22 -9.17 4.59 5.27
C LYS A 22 -8.09 4.53 6.36
N ASP A 23 -7.34 3.44 6.42
CA ASP A 23 -6.47 3.09 7.55
C ASP A 23 -4.97 3.18 7.18
N HIS A 24 -4.62 3.29 5.90
CA HIS A 24 -3.24 3.37 5.41
C HIS A 24 -2.99 4.59 4.52
N SER A 25 -1.83 5.24 4.67
CA SER A 25 -1.40 6.40 3.86
C SER A 25 -2.43 7.54 3.80
N ASN A 26 -3.07 7.84 4.94
CA ASN A 26 -4.19 8.77 5.02
C ASN A 26 -3.98 9.80 6.12
N SER A 27 -3.22 10.85 5.80
CA SER A 27 -3.01 11.98 6.69
C SER A 27 -4.30 12.73 7.02
N PHE A 28 -5.22 12.84 6.08
CA PHE A 28 -6.51 13.49 6.30
C PHE A 28 -7.34 12.79 7.39
N GLY A 29 -7.38 11.45 7.38
CA GLY A 29 -8.07 10.67 8.41
C GLY A 29 -7.48 10.92 9.80
N VAL A 30 -6.15 11.00 9.90
CA VAL A 30 -5.45 11.30 11.15
C VAL A 30 -5.70 12.74 11.61
N TRP A 31 -5.59 13.73 10.73
CA TRP A 31 -5.91 15.13 11.03
C TRP A 31 -7.35 15.29 11.54
N LYS A 32 -8.30 14.59 10.91
CA LYS A 32 -9.69 14.60 11.35
C LYS A 32 -9.86 13.98 12.75
N ALA A 33 -9.15 12.90 13.04
CA ALA A 33 -9.15 12.27 14.36
C ALA A 33 -8.48 13.14 15.45
N MET A 34 -7.58 14.05 15.08
CA MET A 34 -7.01 15.06 15.98
C MET A 34 -7.99 16.20 16.33
N GLY A 35 -9.22 16.18 15.79
CA GLY A 35 -10.19 17.27 15.98
C GLY A 35 -10.09 18.38 14.93
N SER A 36 -9.44 18.11 13.78
CA SER A 36 -9.29 19.06 12.68
C SER A 36 -8.69 20.42 13.11
N PRO A 37 -7.59 20.45 13.88
CA PRO A 37 -6.97 21.70 14.29
C PRO A 37 -6.48 22.49 13.08
N GLN A 38 -6.58 23.82 13.17
CA GLN A 38 -6.09 24.75 12.14
C GLN A 38 -4.55 24.72 12.08
N ASP A 39 -3.91 24.72 13.24
CA ASP A 39 -2.46 24.70 13.38
C ASP A 39 -2.01 23.35 13.92
N VAL A 40 -1.21 22.63 13.12
CA VAL A 40 -0.58 21.35 13.49
C VAL A 40 0.92 21.58 13.58
N THR A 41 1.51 21.38 14.76
CA THR A 41 2.93 21.67 15.02
C THR A 41 3.59 20.54 15.81
N GLY A 42 4.92 20.57 15.89
CA GLY A 42 5.68 19.65 16.73
C GLY A 42 5.43 18.18 16.38
N ASP A 43 5.11 17.37 17.38
CA ASP A 43 4.94 15.92 17.22
C ASP A 43 3.65 15.55 16.48
N ASP A 44 2.60 16.38 16.54
CA ASP A 44 1.40 16.16 15.74
C ASP A 44 1.67 16.36 14.25
N TYR A 45 2.57 17.30 13.89
CA TYR A 45 2.99 17.48 12.49
C TYR A 45 3.75 16.25 11.99
N LYS A 46 4.70 15.74 12.78
CA LYS A 46 5.44 14.51 12.44
C LYS A 46 4.50 13.32 12.29
N LYS A 47 3.50 13.20 13.18
CA LYS A 47 2.47 12.16 13.08
C LYS A 47 1.64 12.30 11.81
N LEU A 48 1.27 13.52 11.43
CA LEU A 48 0.52 13.79 10.21
C LEU A 48 1.36 13.43 8.97
N GLU A 49 2.61 13.87 8.92
CA GLU A 49 3.56 13.56 7.84
C GLU A 49 3.76 12.05 7.70
N ALA A 50 4.03 11.35 8.80
CA ALA A 50 4.20 9.90 8.82
C ALA A 50 2.95 9.17 8.32
N SER A 51 1.76 9.61 8.73
CA SER A 51 0.49 9.02 8.29
C SER A 51 0.16 9.28 6.82
N GLY A 52 0.77 10.30 6.20
CA GLY A 52 0.64 10.60 4.77
C GLY A 52 1.64 9.87 3.88
N GLN A 53 2.67 9.23 4.46
CA GLN A 53 3.62 8.46 3.68
C GLN A 53 2.96 7.22 3.07
N LEU A 54 3.49 6.79 1.92
CA LEU A 54 3.03 5.57 1.26
C LEU A 54 3.38 4.35 2.12
N ALA A 55 2.37 3.82 2.81
CA ALA A 55 2.50 2.68 3.69
C ALA A 55 2.65 1.38 2.91
N VAL A 56 3.66 0.59 3.30
CA VAL A 56 3.79 -0.81 2.89
C VAL A 56 2.75 -1.62 3.67
N LEU A 57 1.84 -2.26 2.96
CA LEU A 57 0.85 -3.16 3.52
C LEU A 57 1.49 -4.53 3.81
N GLU A 58 2.24 -5.06 2.85
CA GLU A 58 2.94 -6.34 2.98
C GLU A 58 4.13 -6.41 2.02
N THR A 59 5.09 -7.27 2.37
CA THR A 59 6.20 -7.69 1.52
C THR A 59 6.18 -9.21 1.39
N GLY A 60 6.72 -9.72 0.29
CA GLY A 60 6.79 -11.15 0.07
C GLY A 60 7.47 -11.50 -1.23
N THR A 61 7.10 -12.65 -1.78
CA THR A 61 7.56 -13.12 -3.08
C THR A 61 6.37 -13.40 -3.99
N ALA A 62 6.55 -13.09 -5.28
CA ALA A 62 5.65 -13.48 -6.35
C ALA A 62 6.31 -14.61 -7.15
N ASP A 63 5.90 -15.85 -6.88
CA ASP A 63 6.46 -17.02 -7.55
C ASP A 63 5.80 -17.22 -8.92
N ALA A 64 6.51 -16.84 -9.97
CA ALA A 64 6.06 -16.97 -11.35
C ALA A 64 6.25 -18.42 -11.84
N THR A 65 5.16 -19.19 -11.82
CA THR A 65 5.12 -20.55 -12.38
C THR A 65 4.68 -20.50 -13.83
N SER A 66 5.45 -21.08 -14.74
CA SER A 66 5.19 -21.00 -16.19
C SER A 66 5.01 -19.56 -16.70
N GLY A 67 5.79 -18.63 -16.13
CA GLY A 67 5.77 -17.21 -16.48
C GLY A 67 4.51 -16.45 -16.07
N SER A 68 3.71 -17.00 -15.15
CA SER A 68 2.49 -16.38 -14.65
C SER A 68 2.44 -16.37 -13.13
N VAL A 69 1.84 -15.32 -12.56
CA VAL A 69 1.53 -15.23 -11.13
C VAL A 69 0.14 -14.65 -10.95
N THR A 70 -0.60 -15.17 -9.97
CA THR A 70 -1.90 -14.63 -9.57
C THR A 70 -1.80 -14.12 -8.14
N LEU A 71 -2.07 -12.83 -7.96
CA LEU A 71 -2.07 -12.16 -6.67
C LEU A 71 -3.50 -11.85 -6.28
N SER A 72 -3.84 -12.07 -5.01
CA SER A 72 -5.16 -11.75 -4.48
C SER A 72 -5.01 -10.85 -3.26
N THR A 73 -5.81 -9.80 -3.22
CA THR A 73 -5.81 -8.87 -2.08
C THR A 73 -7.22 -8.38 -1.79
N HIS A 74 -7.50 -8.12 -0.51
CA HIS A 74 -8.69 -7.40 -0.12
C HIS A 74 -8.50 -5.90 -0.44
N LEU A 75 -9.38 -5.34 -1.27
CA LEU A 75 -9.40 -3.91 -1.58
C LEU A 75 -10.67 -3.31 -1.00
N PRO A 76 -10.59 -2.53 0.10
CA PRO A 76 -11.75 -1.85 0.64
C PRO A 76 -12.26 -0.80 -0.36
N ARG A 77 -13.52 -0.39 -0.20
CA ARG A 77 -14.07 0.74 -0.98
C ARG A 77 -13.18 1.97 -0.80
N GLN A 78 -12.99 2.73 -1.88
CA GLN A 78 -12.14 3.93 -1.91
C GLN A 78 -10.67 3.65 -1.51
N GLY A 79 -10.22 2.40 -1.65
CA GLY A 79 -8.81 2.04 -1.52
C GLY A 79 -8.10 1.99 -2.88
N VAL A 80 -6.82 2.33 -2.88
CA VAL A 80 -5.90 2.15 -4.01
C VAL A 80 -4.73 1.29 -3.55
N SER A 81 -4.49 0.21 -4.28
CA SER A 81 -3.32 -0.65 -4.08
C SER A 81 -2.30 -0.44 -5.19
N LEU A 82 -1.03 -0.27 -4.83
CA LEU A 82 0.09 -0.40 -5.75
C LEU A 82 0.82 -1.72 -5.43
N ILE A 83 0.85 -2.62 -6.39
CA ILE A 83 1.60 -3.87 -6.30
C ILE A 83 2.88 -3.71 -7.13
N ARG A 84 4.04 -3.74 -6.49
CA ARG A 84 5.35 -3.68 -7.15
C ARG A 84 5.96 -5.08 -7.17
N ILE A 85 6.38 -5.51 -8.36
CA ILE A 85 7.17 -6.71 -8.56
C ILE A 85 8.51 -6.28 -9.16
N ASP A 86 9.59 -6.61 -8.48
CA ASP A 86 10.95 -6.40 -8.98
C ASP A 86 11.39 -7.69 -9.68
N TYR A 87 11.56 -7.62 -11.02
CA TYR A 87 11.75 -8.77 -11.92
C TYR A 87 13.03 -8.69 -12.76
#